data_AF-A0A1G7N1N5-F1
#
_entry.id   AF-A0A1G7N1N5-F1
#
_cell.length_a   1.000
_cell.length_b   1.000
_cell.length_c   1.000
_cell.angle_alpha   90.00
_cell.angle_beta   90.00
_cell.angle_gamma   90.00
#
_symmetry.space_group_name_H-M   'P 1'
#
loop_
_entity.id
_entity.type
_entity.pdbx_description
1 polymer ?
#
loop_
_entity_poly.entity_id
_entity_poly.type
_entity_poly.pdbx_seq_one_letter_code
_entity_poly.pdbx_strand_id
1 'polypeptide(L)'
;MIRIHTNLFVGNTADCASHTPDLAVIHACKEPCHRKALGYKGNLSSDHPHYLVHEANNHLYLNMVDMEHELAPHFTDPIMLQAMTFIERNITTRPVLVHCNQGWSRSPSIALLYMARKGYIGNQSYTIAGNDFKAIYAPYNPGRGIAAYLNRNWEKLLAF
;
A
#
# COMPACT_ATOMS: atom_id res chain seq x y z
N MET A 1 -12.84 -5.11 6.49
CA MET A 1 -12.26 -4.10 5.58
C MET A 1 -13.12 -2.85 5.69
N ILE A 2 -12.55 -1.67 5.52
CA ILE A 2 -13.28 -0.38 5.56
C ILE A 2 -13.19 0.26 4.19
N ARG A 3 -14.34 0.67 3.64
CA ARG A 3 -14.42 1.42 2.39
C ARG A 3 -13.98 2.86 2.63
N ILE A 4 -12.98 3.33 1.90
CA ILE A 4 -12.45 4.69 2.00
C ILE A 4 -12.82 5.56 0.78
N HIS A 5 -13.13 4.91 -0.35
CA HIS A 5 -13.64 5.55 -1.56
C HIS A 5 -14.44 4.51 -2.35
N THR A 6 -15.15 4.93 -3.41
CA THR A 6 -15.76 3.98 -4.35
C THR A 6 -14.72 3.00 -4.89
N ASN A 7 -15.04 1.70 -4.74
CA ASN A 7 -14.20 0.55 -5.06
C ASN A 7 -12.82 0.51 -4.40
N LEU A 8 -12.55 1.29 -3.35
CA LEU A 8 -11.28 1.26 -2.62
C LEU A 8 -11.49 0.99 -1.14
N PHE A 9 -10.81 -0.04 -0.66
CA PHE A 9 -10.94 -0.55 0.70
C PHE A 9 -9.57 -0.68 1.36
N VAL A 10 -9.51 -0.41 2.66
CA VAL A 10 -8.33 -0.68 3.49
C VAL A 10 -8.68 -1.75 4.52
N GLY A 11 -7.77 -2.70 4.71
CA GLY A 11 -7.98 -3.81 5.62
C GLY A 11 -6.73 -4.31 6.32
N ASN A 12 -6.92 -5.40 7.06
CA ASN A 12 -5.88 -6.16 7.75
C ASN A 12 -5.83 -7.62 7.26
N THR A 13 -5.08 -8.47 7.94
CA THR A 13 -4.93 -9.89 7.55
C THR A 13 -6.25 -10.67 7.53
N ALA A 14 -7.19 -10.37 8.45
CA ALA A 14 -8.48 -11.06 8.51
C ALA A 14 -9.33 -10.78 7.26
N ASP A 15 -9.22 -9.57 6.72
CA ASP A 15 -9.96 -9.14 5.53
C ASP A 15 -9.47 -9.80 4.24
N CYS A 16 -8.21 -10.24 4.22
CA CYS A 16 -7.64 -10.97 3.09
C CYS A 16 -8.16 -12.42 3.01
N ALA A 17 -8.57 -13.01 4.14
CA ALA A 17 -9.00 -14.41 4.17
C ALA A 17 -10.37 -14.63 3.52
N SER A 18 -11.22 -13.60 3.49
CA SER A 18 -12.50 -13.59 2.77
C SER A 18 -12.26 -13.41 1.27
N HIS A 19 -12.02 -14.52 0.56
CA HIS A 19 -11.80 -14.51 -0.88
C HIS A 19 -13.11 -14.26 -1.62
N THR A 20 -13.15 -13.19 -2.43
CA THR A 20 -14.12 -13.07 -3.53
C THR A 20 -13.32 -13.03 -4.85
N PRO A 21 -13.72 -13.80 -5.88
CA PRO A 21 -12.95 -13.91 -7.13
C PRO A 21 -12.68 -12.57 -7.84
N ASP A 22 -13.60 -11.62 -7.67
CA ASP A 22 -13.55 -10.31 -8.34
C ASP A 22 -12.74 -9.26 -7.59
N LEU A 23 -12.19 -9.58 -6.41
CA LEU A 23 -11.43 -8.61 -5.62
C LEU A 23 -9.99 -8.51 -6.11
N ALA A 24 -9.55 -7.30 -6.46
CA ALA A 24 -8.13 -7.00 -6.64
C ALA A 24 -7.49 -6.67 -5.28
N VAL A 25 -6.35 -7.30 -4.96
CA VAL A 25 -5.75 -7.20 -3.61
C VAL A 25 -4.29 -6.77 -3.69
N ILE A 26 -3.95 -5.71 -2.95
CA ILE A 26 -2.57 -5.32 -2.65
C ILE A 26 -2.21 -5.84 -1.25
N HIS A 27 -1.23 -6.73 -1.21
CA HIS A 27 -0.63 -7.29 0.00
C HIS A 27 0.60 -6.46 0.39
N ALA A 28 0.40 -5.42 1.19
CA ALA A 28 1.45 -4.53 1.68
C ALA A 28 2.22 -5.14 2.88
N CYS A 29 2.73 -6.36 2.69
CA CYS A 29 3.39 -7.17 3.73
C CYS A 29 4.45 -8.10 3.15
N LYS A 30 5.73 -7.92 3.55
CA LYS A 30 6.77 -8.96 3.36
C LYS A 30 6.33 -10.27 3.99
N GLU A 31 5.96 -10.18 5.27
CA GLU A 31 5.55 -11.32 6.09
C GLU A 31 4.06 -11.26 6.43
N PRO A 32 3.28 -12.33 6.23
CA PRO A 32 3.66 -13.56 5.54
C PRO A 32 3.53 -13.47 3.99
N CYS A 33 2.98 -12.37 3.46
CA CYS A 33 2.33 -12.33 2.16
C CYS A 33 3.31 -12.52 0.99
N HIS A 34 4.26 -11.60 0.81
CA HIS A 34 5.27 -11.68 -0.24
C HIS A 34 6.11 -12.96 -0.15
N ARG A 35 6.52 -13.33 1.07
CA ARG A 35 7.28 -14.57 1.30
C ARG A 35 6.51 -15.81 0.88
N LYS A 36 5.24 -15.93 1.26
CA LYS A 36 4.41 -17.07 0.87
C LYS A 36 4.16 -17.12 -0.64
N ALA A 37 3.93 -15.96 -1.27
CA ALA A 37 3.68 -15.88 -2.70
C ALA A 37 4.87 -16.39 -3.54
N LEU A 38 6.10 -16.09 -3.12
CA LEU A 38 7.33 -16.51 -3.83
C LEU A 38 7.98 -17.78 -3.26
N GLY A 39 7.52 -18.30 -2.13
CA GLY A 39 7.99 -19.56 -1.55
C GLY A 39 9.42 -19.56 -0.99
N TYR A 40 10.06 -18.39 -0.81
CA TYR A 40 11.44 -18.34 -0.31
C TYR A 40 11.52 -18.53 1.22
N LYS A 41 12.66 -19.06 1.68
CA LYS A 41 13.03 -19.15 3.11
C LYS A 41 14.11 -18.13 3.42
N GLY A 42 14.06 -17.52 4.60
CA GLY A 42 15.01 -16.47 4.99
C GLY A 42 14.83 -15.19 4.17
N ASN A 43 15.93 -14.67 3.62
CA ASN A 43 15.91 -13.49 2.76
C ASN A 43 15.94 -13.89 1.29
N LEU A 44 15.14 -13.19 0.49
CA LEU A 44 15.22 -13.26 -0.97
C LEU A 44 16.43 -12.44 -1.43
N SER A 45 17.13 -12.92 -2.47
CA SER A 45 18.23 -12.16 -3.08
C SER A 45 17.73 -10.80 -3.57
N SER A 46 18.51 -9.74 -3.35
CA SER A 46 18.20 -8.38 -3.85
C SER A 46 18.10 -8.32 -5.36
N ASP A 47 18.79 -9.22 -6.06
CA ASP A 47 18.83 -9.27 -7.53
C ASP A 47 17.70 -10.13 -8.11
N HIS A 48 16.82 -10.68 -7.26
CA HIS A 48 15.67 -11.44 -7.71
C HIS A 48 14.69 -10.51 -8.46
N PRO A 49 14.16 -10.91 -9.64
CA PRO A 49 13.29 -10.05 -10.44
C PRO A 49 12.01 -9.62 -9.69
N HIS A 50 11.57 -10.43 -8.74
CA HIS A 50 10.45 -10.14 -7.85
C HIS A 50 10.88 -9.73 -6.44
N TYR A 51 12.06 -9.14 -6.26
CA TYR A 51 12.53 -8.77 -4.93
C TYR A 51 11.60 -7.76 -4.24
N LEU A 52 11.12 -6.75 -4.98
CA LEU A 52 10.25 -5.70 -4.44
C LEU A 52 8.77 -5.98 -4.63
N VAL A 53 8.41 -6.51 -5.80
CA VAL A 53 7.03 -6.65 -6.26
C VAL A 53 6.86 -7.96 -7.00
N HIS A 54 5.77 -8.66 -6.70
CA HIS A 54 5.30 -9.80 -7.46
C HIS A 54 3.81 -9.63 -7.74
N GLU A 55 3.40 -9.69 -9.00
CA GLU A 55 1.99 -9.69 -9.39
C GLU A 55 1.60 -11.07 -9.90
N ALA A 56 0.49 -11.62 -9.40
CA ALA A 56 -0.06 -12.89 -9.84
C ALA A 56 -1.58 -12.87 -9.71
N ASN A 57 -2.28 -13.18 -10.80
CA ASN A 57 -3.74 -13.06 -10.90
C ASN A 57 -4.20 -11.63 -10.50
N ASN A 58 -5.23 -11.52 -9.66
CA ASN A 58 -5.74 -10.25 -9.13
C ASN A 58 -5.00 -9.80 -7.86
N HIS A 59 -3.74 -10.22 -7.65
CA HIS A 59 -2.98 -9.92 -6.44
C HIS A 59 -1.64 -9.26 -6.75
N LEU A 60 -1.34 -8.19 -6.01
CA LEU A 60 -0.05 -7.53 -5.98
C LEU A 60 0.61 -7.77 -4.61
N TYR A 61 1.73 -8.46 -4.59
CA TYR A 61 2.51 -8.73 -3.39
C TYR A 61 3.68 -7.77 -3.30
N LEU A 62 3.78 -7.05 -2.18
CA LEU A 62 4.81 -6.05 -1.96
C LEU A 62 5.76 -6.52 -0.85
N ASN A 63 7.06 -6.49 -1.11
CA ASN A 63 8.09 -6.73 -0.10
C ASN A 63 8.24 -5.50 0.81
N MET A 64 7.19 -5.22 1.59
CA MET A 64 7.08 -4.02 2.40
C MET A 64 7.12 -4.36 3.90
N VAL A 65 8.03 -3.71 4.61
CA VAL A 65 8.19 -3.77 6.06
C VAL A 65 7.91 -2.40 6.67
N ASP A 66 7.42 -2.39 7.90
CA ASP A 66 7.18 -1.16 8.65
C ASP A 66 8.39 -0.93 9.56
N MET A 67 9.22 0.05 9.20
CA MET A 67 10.51 0.29 9.87
C MET A 67 10.45 1.56 10.71
N GLU A 68 11.22 1.58 11.80
CA GLU A 68 11.38 2.78 12.64
C GLU A 68 12.13 3.90 11.92
N HIS A 69 13.11 3.54 11.08
CA HIS A 69 13.88 4.49 10.28
C HIS A 69 13.22 4.76 8.93
N GLU A 70 13.50 5.93 8.35
CA GLU A 70 12.98 6.35 7.06
C GLU A 70 13.27 5.31 5.97
N LEU A 71 12.27 5.02 5.14
CA LEU A 71 12.40 4.06 4.06
C LEU A 71 13.25 4.64 2.93
N ALA A 72 14.16 3.82 2.38
CA ALA A 72 15.03 4.25 1.30
C ALA A 72 14.27 4.32 -0.04
N PRO A 73 14.29 5.47 -0.76
CA PRO A 73 13.53 5.65 -2.00
C PRO A 73 13.81 4.61 -3.08
N HIS A 74 15.05 4.14 -3.23
CA HIS A 74 15.39 3.13 -4.24
C HIS A 74 14.67 1.78 -4.04
N PHE A 75 14.22 1.47 -2.81
CA PHE A 75 13.36 0.32 -2.53
C PHE A 75 11.88 0.68 -2.54
N THR A 76 11.51 1.86 -2.05
CA THR A 76 10.09 2.20 -1.80
C THR A 76 9.40 2.85 -3.00
N ASP A 77 10.11 3.61 -3.82
CA ASP A 77 9.53 4.25 -5.01
C ASP A 77 8.94 3.22 -6.00
N PRO A 78 9.64 2.12 -6.36
CA PRO A 78 9.07 1.12 -7.27
C PRO A 78 7.83 0.43 -6.67
N ILE A 79 7.81 0.23 -5.34
CA ILE A 79 6.67 -0.37 -4.63
C ILE A 79 5.45 0.55 -4.71
N MET A 80 5.62 1.85 -4.39
CA MET A 80 4.53 2.82 -4.42
C MET A 80 3.99 3.03 -5.84
N LEU A 81 4.87 3.15 -6.84
CA LEU A 81 4.48 3.29 -8.24
C LEU A 81 3.66 2.08 -8.73
N GLN A 82 4.10 0.86 -8.40
CA GLN A 82 3.35 -0.34 -8.79
C GLN A 82 2.01 -0.44 -8.05
N ALA A 83 1.95 -0.04 -6.79
CA ALA A 83 0.68 0.02 -6.05
C ALA A 83 -0.30 1.01 -6.69
N MET A 84 0.17 2.20 -7.11
CA MET A 84 -0.66 3.19 -7.80
C MET A 84 -1.17 2.64 -9.14
N THR A 85 -0.27 2.11 -9.96
CA THR A 85 -0.60 1.50 -11.25
C THR A 85 -1.64 0.40 -11.11
N PHE A 86 -1.48 -0.46 -10.10
CA PHE A 86 -2.41 -1.57 -9.84
C PHE A 86 -3.79 -1.08 -9.41
N ILE A 87 -3.89 -0.07 -8.54
CA ILE A 87 -5.17 0.51 -8.15
C ILE A 87 -5.86 1.10 -9.38
N GLU A 88 -5.17 1.92 -10.17
CA GLU A 88 -5.74 2.61 -11.34
C GLU A 88 -6.25 1.64 -12.40
N ARG A 89 -5.53 0.55 -12.65
CA ARG A 89 -5.94 -0.49 -13.61
C ARG A 89 -7.22 -1.23 -13.19
N ASN A 90 -7.48 -1.37 -11.89
CA ASN A 90 -8.54 -2.23 -11.38
C ASN A 90 -9.77 -1.48 -10.88
N ILE A 91 -9.60 -0.31 -10.25
CA ILE A 91 -10.64 0.37 -9.44
C ILE A 91 -11.91 0.74 -10.22
N THR A 92 -11.82 0.90 -11.55
CA THR A 92 -12.97 1.22 -12.42
C THR A 92 -13.84 0.01 -12.73
N THR A 93 -13.30 -1.20 -12.67
CA THR A 93 -14.01 -2.43 -13.06
C THR A 93 -14.33 -3.34 -11.88
N ARG A 94 -13.58 -3.22 -10.78
CA ARG A 94 -13.75 -4.08 -9.61
C ARG A 94 -13.28 -3.42 -8.30
N PRO A 95 -13.72 -3.93 -7.14
CA PRO A 95 -13.20 -3.52 -5.85
C PRO A 95 -11.69 -3.79 -5.72
N VAL A 96 -10.99 -2.85 -5.06
CA VAL A 96 -9.58 -2.95 -4.71
C VAL A 96 -9.43 -2.93 -3.19
N LEU A 97 -8.86 -3.98 -2.61
CA LEU A 97 -8.47 -4.07 -1.22
C LEU A 97 -6.96 -3.82 -1.08
N VAL A 98 -6.58 -2.85 -0.26
CA VAL A 98 -5.20 -2.66 0.19
C VAL A 98 -5.11 -3.10 1.64
N HIS A 99 -4.32 -4.12 1.94
CA HIS A 99 -4.17 -4.60 3.31
C HIS A 99 -2.70 -4.80 3.70
N CYS A 100 -2.44 -4.74 5.00
CA CYS A 100 -1.19 -5.18 5.60
C CYS A 100 -1.52 -6.07 6.80
N ASN A 101 -0.57 -6.26 7.73
CA ASN A 101 -0.80 -7.14 8.87
C ASN A 101 -1.93 -6.62 9.78
N GLN A 102 -1.82 -5.37 10.23
CA GLN A 102 -2.72 -4.72 11.20
C GLN A 102 -3.69 -3.71 10.58
N GLY A 103 -3.39 -3.21 9.37
CA GLY A 103 -4.20 -2.22 8.69
C GLY A 103 -3.97 -0.77 9.15
N TRP A 104 -2.92 -0.46 9.90
CA TRP A 104 -2.75 0.89 10.49
C TRP A 104 -1.72 1.78 9.78
N SER A 105 -0.70 1.17 9.15
CA SER A 105 0.41 1.91 8.54
C SER A 105 0.54 1.65 7.05
N ARG A 106 1.25 0.59 6.65
CA ARG A 106 1.61 0.33 5.23
C ARG A 106 0.42 0.40 4.26
N SER A 107 -0.65 -0.34 4.53
CA SER A 107 -1.82 -0.34 3.63
C SER A 107 -2.59 0.98 3.60
N PRO A 108 -2.98 1.61 4.73
CA PRO A 108 -3.64 2.90 4.67
C PRO A 108 -2.72 4.00 4.10
N SER A 109 -1.40 3.91 4.24
CA SER A 109 -0.47 4.86 3.62
C SER A 109 -0.47 4.79 2.09
N ILE A 110 -0.56 3.59 1.50
CA ILE A 110 -0.74 3.42 0.04
C ILE A 110 -2.09 4.02 -0.39
N ALA A 111 -3.15 3.71 0.34
CA ALA A 111 -4.50 4.21 0.06
C ALA A 111 -4.60 5.74 0.17
N LEU A 112 -3.99 6.33 1.20
CA LEU A 112 -3.87 7.77 1.39
C LEU A 112 -3.18 8.42 0.19
N LEU A 113 -2.05 7.86 -0.25
CA LEU A 113 -1.33 8.41 -1.40
C LEU A 113 -2.20 8.41 -2.66
N TYR A 114 -2.93 7.31 -2.91
CA TYR A 114 -3.86 7.25 -4.04
C TYR A 114 -4.95 8.32 -3.94
N MET A 115 -5.59 8.49 -2.77
CA MET A 115 -6.65 9.48 -2.58
C MET A 115 -6.13 10.91 -2.78
N ALA A 116 -4.93 11.22 -2.30
CA ALA A 116 -4.30 12.53 -2.49
C ALA A 116 -3.93 12.79 -3.96
N ARG A 117 -3.38 11.78 -4.66
CA ARG A 117 -3.08 11.85 -6.11
C ARG A 117 -4.32 12.14 -6.94
N LYS A 118 -5.46 11.56 -6.57
CA LYS A 118 -6.74 11.79 -7.26
C LYS A 118 -7.48 13.06 -6.81
N GLY A 119 -6.95 13.80 -5.83
CA GLY A 119 -7.59 15.01 -5.30
C GLY A 119 -8.86 14.75 -4.49
N TYR A 120 -9.04 13.53 -3.97
CA TYR A 120 -10.18 13.19 -3.09
C TYR A 120 -10.00 13.68 -1.65
N ILE A 121 -8.78 14.00 -1.28
CA ILE A 121 -8.37 14.63 -0.02
C ILE A 121 -7.35 15.73 -0.33
N GLY A 122 -7.07 16.61 0.63
CA GLY A 122 -6.04 17.62 0.49
C GLY A 122 -4.68 16.99 0.18
N ASN A 123 -3.93 17.61 -0.72
CA ASN A 123 -2.65 17.08 -1.22
C ASN A 123 -1.52 18.11 -1.19
N GLN A 124 -1.74 19.30 -0.60
CA GLN A 124 -0.75 20.36 -0.51
C GLN A 124 0.45 19.94 0.36
N SER A 125 0.24 19.03 1.31
CA SER A 125 1.30 18.38 2.09
C SER A 125 0.84 17.03 2.60
N TYR A 126 1.80 16.17 2.96
CA TYR A 126 1.52 14.90 3.62
C TYR A 126 0.71 15.08 4.92
N THR A 127 1.00 16.13 5.70
CA THR A 127 0.28 16.42 6.95
C THR A 127 -1.20 16.71 6.71
N ILE A 128 -1.52 17.52 5.69
CA ILE A 128 -2.92 17.82 5.33
C ILE A 128 -3.62 16.54 4.87
N ALA A 129 -3.00 15.80 3.94
CA ALA A 129 -3.55 14.53 3.45
C ALA A 129 -3.77 13.53 4.59
N GLY A 130 -2.83 13.43 5.54
CA GLY A 130 -2.92 12.57 6.71
C GLY A 130 -4.08 12.92 7.63
N ASN A 131 -4.34 14.20 7.85
CA ASN A 131 -5.46 14.65 8.67
C ASN A 131 -6.81 14.35 8.02
N ASP A 132 -6.96 14.68 6.73
CA ASP A 132 -8.17 14.39 5.96
C ASP A 132 -8.43 12.88 5.88
N PHE A 133 -7.38 12.11 5.57
CA PHE A 133 -7.49 10.67 5.47
C PHE A 133 -7.84 10.01 6.80
N LYS A 134 -7.31 10.51 7.93
CA LYS A 134 -7.64 9.99 9.26
C LYS A 134 -9.10 10.23 9.65
N ALA A 135 -9.73 11.29 9.14
CA ALA A 135 -11.17 11.51 9.30
C ALA A 135 -12.01 10.46 8.56
N ILE A 136 -11.50 9.91 7.45
CA ILE A 136 -12.15 8.86 6.65
C ILE A 136 -11.82 7.46 7.20
N TYR A 137 -10.57 7.24 7.57
CA TYR A 137 -10.03 5.98 8.07
C TYR A 137 -9.37 6.21 9.43
N ALA A 138 -10.19 6.21 10.49
CA ALA A 138 -9.76 6.45 11.87
C ALA A 138 -8.56 5.60 12.35
N PRO A 139 -8.40 4.32 11.93
CA PRO A 139 -7.24 3.51 12.33
C PRO A 139 -5.90 3.95 11.74
N TYR A 140 -5.85 4.99 10.88
CA TYR A 140 -4.61 5.46 10.29
C TYR A 140 -3.62 5.93 11.36
N ASN A 141 -2.53 5.18 11.49
CA ASN A 141 -1.44 5.45 12.42
C ASN A 141 -0.13 4.89 11.82
N PRO A 142 0.50 5.63 10.90
CA PRO A 142 1.67 5.17 10.18
C PRO A 142 2.89 5.02 11.10
N GLY A 143 3.69 3.97 10.89
CA GLY A 143 5.01 3.85 11.51
C GLY A 143 5.93 5.01 11.09
N ARG A 144 6.94 5.29 11.92
CA ARG A 144 7.82 6.45 11.77
C ARG A 144 8.52 6.48 10.41
N GLY A 145 9.02 5.34 9.94
CA GLY A 145 9.71 5.26 8.66
C GLY A 145 8.81 5.55 7.46
N ILE A 146 7.58 5.05 7.48
CA ILE A 146 6.56 5.31 6.46
C ILE A 146 6.19 6.79 6.44
N ALA A 147 5.89 7.35 7.62
CA ALA A 147 5.53 8.76 7.73
C ALA A 147 6.65 9.69 7.27
N ALA A 148 7.91 9.40 7.66
CA ALA A 148 9.07 10.17 7.24
C ALA A 148 9.28 10.10 5.71
N TYR A 149 9.18 8.91 5.13
CA TYR A 149 9.31 8.73 3.69
C TYR A 149 8.24 9.50 2.91
N LEU A 150 6.96 9.36 3.30
CA LEU A 150 5.85 10.08 2.66
C LEU A 150 6.03 11.59 2.76
N ASN A 151 6.41 12.08 3.94
CA ASN A 151 6.62 13.50 4.18
C ASN A 151 7.76 14.08 3.31
N ARG A 152 8.92 13.40 3.27
CA ARG A 152 10.09 13.88 2.52
C ARG A 152 9.88 13.83 1.01
N ASN A 153 9.15 12.83 0.52
CA ASN A 153 9.01 12.56 -0.91
C ASN A 153 7.66 13.00 -1.48
N TRP A 154 6.86 13.75 -0.73
CA TRP A 154 5.44 14.00 -1.03
C TRP A 154 5.18 14.49 -2.45
N GLU A 155 5.85 15.56 -2.88
CA GLU A 155 5.67 16.14 -4.22
C GLU A 155 5.98 15.14 -5.34
N LYS A 156 7.09 14.40 -5.19
CA LYS A 156 7.48 13.34 -6.13
C LYS A 156 6.44 12.23 -6.17
N LEU A 157 5.94 11.80 -5.01
CA LEU A 157 4.96 10.72 -4.89
C LEU A 157 3.62 11.08 -5.53
N LEU A 158 3.22 12.37 -5.51
CA LEU A 158 2.00 12.82 -6.18
C LEU A 158 2.08 12.72 -7.70
N ALA A 159 3.29 12.66 -8.27
CA ALA A 159 3.53 12.54 -9.71
C ALA A 159 3.73 11.09 -10.19
N PHE A 160 3.67 10.09 -9.28
CA PHE A 160 3.58 8.68 -9.67
C PHE A 160 2.27 8.39 -10.39
#